data_AF-A0A520NT99-F1
#
_entry.id   AF-A0A520NT99-F1
#
_cell.length_a   1.000
_cell.length_b   1.000
_cell.length_c   1.000
_cell.angle_alpha   90.00
_cell.angle_beta   90.00
_cell.angle_gamma   90.00
#
_symmetry.space_group_name_H-M   'P 1'
#
loop_
_entity.id
_entity.type
_entity.pdbx_description
1 polymer ?
#
loop_
_entity_poly.entity_id
_entity_poly.type
_entity_poly.pdbx_seq_one_letter_code
_entity_poly.pdbx_strand_id
1 'polypeptide(L)'
;MEIWFSKSILATLCIVPSFIAIPFVNFRYGVDPLVFLTWYFGATAISIAVYLSLSGRGGEIMPPMPVLAVILLIGAVFGAVANGALFQAIGLAPNPGLPPVMYATSSMLVFFLSVALASSFPTLFKPVVADPGRIAGIVMVLAGLFLLAGGKVSMLFRSGG
;
A
#
# COMPACT_ATOMS: atom_id res chain seq x y z
N MET A 1 9.34 18.04 11.14
CA MET A 1 8.99 16.87 10.32
C MET A 1 7.49 16.91 10.06
N GLU A 2 7.05 16.79 8.81
CA GLU A 2 5.63 16.92 8.47
C GLU A 2 4.80 15.77 9.03
N ILE A 3 3.57 16.03 9.49
CA ILE A 3 2.73 15.04 10.20
C ILE A 3 2.46 13.79 9.35
N TRP A 4 2.29 13.96 8.03
CA TRP A 4 2.06 12.82 7.12
C TRP A 4 3.25 11.87 7.09
N PHE A 5 4.48 12.39 7.17
CA PHE A 5 5.70 11.60 7.11
C PHE A 5 5.87 10.74 8.38
N SER A 6 5.65 11.35 9.56
CA SER A 6 5.67 10.60 10.83
C SER A 6 4.61 9.50 10.87
N LYS A 7 3.42 9.75 10.31
CA LYS A 7 2.35 8.74 10.19
C LYS A 7 2.75 7.60 9.24
N SER A 8 3.44 7.89 8.15
CA SER A 8 3.97 6.86 7.24
C SER A 8 4.98 5.96 7.93
N ILE A 9 5.92 6.53 8.71
CA ILE A 9 6.88 5.73 9.48
C ILE A 9 6.16 4.81 10.48
N LEU A 10 5.21 5.36 11.24
CA LEU A 10 4.44 4.58 12.20
C LEU A 10 3.69 3.43 11.51
N ALA A 11 3.04 3.71 10.37
CA ALA A 11 2.37 2.68 9.58
C ALA A 11 3.33 1.58 9.12
N THR A 12 4.53 1.94 8.65
CA THR A 12 5.57 0.97 8.26
C THR A 12 5.98 0.09 9.43
N LEU A 13 6.15 0.64 10.64
CA LEU A 13 6.51 -0.16 11.81
C LEU A 13 5.36 -1.08 12.25
N CYS A 14 4.13 -0.57 12.25
CA CYS A 14 2.96 -1.30 12.72
C CYS A 14 2.48 -2.41 11.76
N ILE A 15 2.82 -2.35 10.47
CA ILE A 15 2.41 -3.39 9.51
C ILE A 15 3.32 -4.63 9.53
N VAL A 16 4.57 -4.51 10.03
CA VAL A 16 5.54 -5.62 10.04
C VAL A 16 5.00 -6.88 10.73
N PRO A 17 4.40 -6.81 11.94
CA PRO A 17 3.84 -8.00 12.58
C PRO A 17 2.78 -8.69 11.72
N SER A 18 1.97 -7.93 10.97
CA SER A 18 0.95 -8.49 10.07
C SER A 18 1.58 -9.29 8.93
N PHE A 19 2.65 -8.79 8.31
CA PHE A 19 3.35 -9.51 7.23
C PHE A 19 4.05 -10.78 7.72
N ILE A 20 4.58 -10.78 8.95
CA ILE A 20 5.16 -11.98 9.56
C ILE A 20 4.08 -12.98 9.98
N ALA A 21 2.94 -12.49 10.47
CA ALA A 21 1.86 -13.33 10.94
C ALA A 21 1.27 -14.21 9.82
N ILE A 22 1.17 -13.71 8.59
CA ILE A 22 0.58 -14.42 7.44
C ILE A 22 1.22 -15.81 7.22
N PRO A 23 2.53 -15.92 6.90
CA PRO A 23 3.15 -17.23 6.70
C PRO A 23 3.20 -18.05 7.99
N PHE A 24 3.31 -17.39 9.15
CA PHE A 24 3.29 -18.08 10.44
C PHE A 24 1.96 -18.81 10.68
N VAL A 25 0.82 -18.13 10.49
CA VAL A 25 -0.49 -18.75 10.72
C VAL A 25 -0.84 -19.78 9.67
N ASN A 26 -0.39 -19.56 8.44
CA ASN A 26 -0.53 -20.55 7.38
C ASN A 26 0.24 -21.83 7.69
N PHE A 27 1.53 -21.71 8.04
CA PHE A 27 2.37 -22.86 8.37
C PHE A 27 1.93 -23.57 9.66
N ARG A 28 1.62 -22.81 10.73
CA ARG A 28 1.36 -23.38 12.05
C ARG A 28 -0.06 -23.90 12.26
N TYR A 29 -1.03 -23.26 11.60
CA TYR A 29 -2.46 -23.51 11.80
C TYR A 29 -3.23 -23.82 10.50
N GLY A 30 -2.57 -23.85 9.34
CA GLY A 30 -3.23 -24.15 8.07
C GLY A 30 -4.21 -23.06 7.61
N VAL A 31 -4.13 -21.85 8.17
CA VAL A 31 -5.05 -20.76 7.83
C VAL A 31 -4.68 -20.19 6.46
N ASP A 32 -5.63 -20.21 5.54
CA ASP A 32 -5.46 -19.61 4.21
C ASP A 32 -5.23 -18.08 4.31
N PRO A 33 -4.30 -17.51 3.54
CA PRO A 33 -4.02 -16.07 3.58
C PRO A 33 -5.24 -15.17 3.30
N LEU A 34 -6.20 -15.60 2.48
CA LEU A 34 -7.44 -14.83 2.23
C LEU A 34 -8.39 -14.88 3.43
N VAL A 35 -8.41 -15.98 4.17
CA VAL A 35 -9.17 -16.07 5.44
C VAL A 35 -8.54 -15.12 6.46
N PHE A 36 -7.21 -15.12 6.61
CA PHE A 36 -6.51 -14.16 7.46
C PHE A 36 -6.82 -12.71 7.05
N LEU A 37 -6.73 -12.40 5.75
CA LEU A 37 -7.03 -11.10 5.18
C LEU A 37 -8.43 -10.60 5.55
N THR A 38 -9.44 -11.47 5.42
CA THR A 38 -10.85 -11.15 5.71
C THR A 38 -11.02 -10.70 7.16
N TRP A 39 -10.48 -11.47 8.11
CA TRP A 39 -10.56 -11.13 9.53
C TRP A 39 -9.69 -9.93 9.91
N TYR A 40 -8.51 -9.80 9.32
CA TYR A 40 -7.60 -8.68 9.55
C TYR A 40 -8.22 -7.35 9.13
N PHE A 41 -8.76 -7.27 7.91
CA PHE A 41 -9.44 -6.05 7.44
C PHE A 41 -10.77 -5.82 8.15
N GLY A 42 -11.51 -6.88 8.50
CA GLY A 42 -12.72 -6.75 9.32
C GLY A 42 -12.44 -6.13 10.69
N ALA A 43 -11.42 -6.64 11.40
CA ALA A 43 -10.99 -6.08 12.68
C ALA A 43 -10.51 -4.63 12.52
N THR A 44 -9.73 -4.34 11.48
CA THR A 44 -9.24 -2.98 11.18
C THR A 44 -10.40 -2.00 10.96
N ALA A 45 -11.40 -2.37 10.16
CA ALA A 45 -12.58 -1.54 9.90
C ALA A 45 -13.37 -1.27 11.18
N ILE A 46 -13.62 -2.30 11.99
CA ILE A 46 -14.33 -2.17 13.28
C ILE A 46 -13.54 -1.25 14.22
N SER A 47 -12.23 -1.48 14.39
CA SER A 47 -11.40 -0.66 15.29
C SER A 47 -11.36 0.81 14.88
N ILE A 48 -11.29 1.11 13.58
CA ILE A 48 -11.32 2.50 13.10
C ILE A 48 -12.70 3.14 13.34
N ALA A 49 -13.80 2.41 13.09
CA ALA A 49 -15.15 2.91 13.35
C ALA A 49 -15.39 3.19 14.84
N VAL A 50 -14.91 2.30 15.72
CA VAL A 50 -14.95 2.49 17.18
C VAL A 50 -14.12 3.71 17.57
N TYR A 51 -12.89 3.84 17.04
CA TYR A 51 -12.03 4.99 17.33
C TYR A 51 -12.69 6.32 16.93
N LEU A 52 -13.29 6.40 15.73
CA LEU A 52 -14.02 7.59 15.27
C LEU A 52 -15.21 7.90 16.18
N SER A 53 -15.98 6.88 16.57
CA SER A 53 -17.12 7.03 17.48
C SER A 53 -16.69 7.58 18.84
N LEU A 54 -15.65 6.99 19.43
CA LEU A 54 -15.09 7.42 20.73
C LEU A 54 -14.46 8.82 20.67
N SER A 55 -14.00 9.24 19.50
CA SER A 55 -13.45 10.58 19.26
C SER A 55 -14.53 11.64 19.01
N GLY A 56 -15.82 11.30 19.17
CA GLY A 56 -16.95 12.20 18.90
C GLY A 56 -17.23 12.42 17.41
N ARG A 57 -16.61 11.64 16.52
CA ARG A 57 -16.70 11.76 15.05
C ARG A 57 -17.52 10.63 14.43
N GLY A 58 -18.43 10.03 15.21
CA GLY A 58 -19.29 8.93 14.74
C GLY A 58 -20.16 9.31 13.53
N GLY A 59 -20.60 10.57 13.45
CA GLY A 59 -21.37 11.08 12.31
C GLY A 59 -20.58 11.15 10.99
N GLU A 60 -19.25 11.09 11.04
CA GLU A 60 -18.39 11.10 9.84
C GLU A 60 -18.14 9.71 9.26
N ILE A 61 -18.57 8.64 9.95
CA ILE A 61 -18.34 7.25 9.52
C ILE A 61 -19.03 6.98 8.18
N MET A 62 -20.20 7.60 7.95
CA MET A 62 -21.00 7.38 6.75
C MET A 62 -20.94 8.60 5.83
N PRO A 63 -20.14 8.56 4.74
CA PRO A 63 -20.16 9.62 3.75
C PRO A 63 -21.49 9.63 2.97
N PRO A 64 -21.75 10.67 2.15
CA PRO A 64 -22.93 10.70 1.28
C PRO A 64 -23.06 9.41 0.45
N MET A 65 -24.27 8.87 0.33
CA MET A 65 -24.53 7.56 -0.27
C MET A 65 -23.89 7.33 -1.65
N PRO A 66 -23.90 8.30 -2.59
CA PRO A 66 -23.22 8.11 -3.88
C PRO A 66 -21.71 7.93 -3.74
N VAL A 67 -21.07 8.68 -2.82
CA VAL A 67 -19.64 8.58 -2.55
C VAL A 67 -19.32 7.25 -1.87
N LEU A 68 -20.17 6.82 -0.92
CA LEU A 68 -20.04 5.53 -0.28
C LEU A 68 -20.10 4.38 -1.31
N ALA A 69 -21.05 4.42 -2.24
CA ALA A 69 -21.18 3.40 -3.27
C ALA A 69 -19.92 3.29 -4.15
N VAL A 70 -19.31 4.42 -4.53
CA VAL A 70 -18.06 4.44 -5.29
C VAL A 70 -16.90 3.86 -4.47
N ILE A 71 -16.77 4.24 -3.19
CA ILE A 71 -15.72 3.71 -2.29
C ILE A 71 -15.87 2.19 -2.16
N LEU A 72 -17.10 1.70 -1.93
CA LEU A 72 -17.38 0.28 -1.79
C LEU A 72 -17.09 -0.49 -3.09
N LEU A 73 -17.45 0.07 -4.25
CA LEU A 73 -17.16 -0.56 -5.54
C LEU A 73 -15.66 -0.66 -5.80
N ILE A 74 -14.90 0.41 -5.57
CA ILE A 74 -13.44 0.41 -5.71
C ILE A 74 -12.82 -0.60 -4.74
N GLY A 75 -13.28 -0.64 -3.49
CA GLY A 75 -12.82 -1.58 -2.48
C GLY A 75 -13.13 -3.04 -2.85
N ALA A 76 -14.34 -3.32 -3.32
CA ALA A 76 -14.78 -4.67 -3.69
C ALA A 76 -14.06 -5.20 -4.92
N VAL A 77 -13.73 -4.35 -5.89
CA VAL A 77 -13.05 -4.77 -7.13
C VAL A 77 -11.54 -4.66 -6.96
N PHE A 78 -11.01 -3.44 -6.91
CA PHE A 78 -9.57 -3.21 -6.90
C PHE A 78 -8.95 -3.53 -5.55
N GLY A 79 -9.62 -3.19 -4.45
CA GLY A 79 -9.15 -3.47 -3.10
C GLY A 79 -9.04 -4.98 -2.82
N ALA A 80 -10.07 -5.75 -3.14
CA ALA A 80 -10.08 -7.20 -2.94
C ALA A 80 -9.02 -7.90 -3.80
N VAL A 81 -8.91 -7.54 -5.09
CA VAL A 81 -7.92 -8.14 -5.99
C VAL A 81 -6.49 -7.78 -5.55
N ALA A 82 -6.21 -6.51 -5.27
CA ALA A 82 -4.87 -6.07 -4.91
C ALA A 82 -4.40 -6.66 -3.58
N ASN A 83 -5.23 -6.58 -2.53
CA ASN A 83 -4.86 -7.09 -1.21
C ASN A 83 -4.90 -8.63 -1.15
N GLY A 84 -5.84 -9.26 -1.87
CA GLY A 84 -5.89 -10.72 -2.02
C GLY A 84 -4.62 -11.26 -2.66
N ALA A 85 -4.22 -10.70 -3.80
CA ALA A 85 -2.98 -11.09 -4.49
C ALA A 85 -1.74 -10.82 -3.62
N LEU A 86 -1.68 -9.67 -2.93
CA LEU A 86 -0.56 -9.34 -2.04
C LEU A 86 -0.43 -10.34 -0.88
N PHE A 87 -1.51 -10.64 -0.16
CA PHE A 87 -1.46 -11.51 1.01
C PHE A 87 -1.19 -12.97 0.63
N GLN A 88 -1.71 -13.42 -0.51
CA GLN A 88 -1.33 -14.72 -1.07
C GLN A 88 0.15 -14.75 -1.45
N ALA A 89 0.66 -13.71 -2.12
CA ALA A 89 2.07 -13.63 -2.48
C ALA A 89 2.99 -13.65 -1.25
N ILE A 90 2.59 -13.01 -0.14
CA ILE A 90 3.32 -13.05 1.14
C ILE A 90 3.41 -14.48 1.68
N GLY A 91 2.34 -15.27 1.58
CA GLY A 91 2.33 -16.66 2.01
C GLY A 91 3.18 -17.59 1.14
N LEU A 92 3.39 -17.23 -0.14
CA LEU A 92 4.13 -18.05 -1.12
C LEU A 92 5.61 -17.67 -1.25
N ALA A 93 5.97 -16.43 -0.93
CA ALA A 93 7.32 -15.93 -1.13
C ALA A 93 8.33 -16.61 -0.19
N PRO A 94 9.59 -16.79 -0.64
CA PRO A 94 10.67 -17.32 0.23
C PRO A 94 10.99 -16.38 1.40
N ASN A 95 10.60 -15.10 1.29
CA ASN A 95 10.65 -14.14 2.36
C ASN A 95 9.39 -13.24 2.29
N PRO A 96 8.59 -13.14 3.37
CA PRO A 96 7.34 -12.38 3.39
C PRO A 96 7.54 -10.87 3.20
N GLY A 97 8.77 -10.36 3.34
CA GLY A 97 9.10 -8.97 3.09
C GLY A 97 9.24 -8.61 1.60
N LEU A 98 9.41 -9.58 0.69
CA LEU A 98 9.63 -9.29 -0.73
C LEU A 98 8.36 -8.77 -1.44
N PRO A 99 7.17 -9.38 -1.29
CA PRO A 99 5.97 -8.90 -1.97
C PRO A 99 5.53 -7.47 -1.58
N PRO A 100 5.55 -7.06 -0.30
CA PRO A 100 5.26 -5.68 0.08
C PRO A 100 6.21 -4.65 -0.55
N VAL A 101 7.48 -4.99 -0.74
CA VAL A 101 8.44 -4.09 -1.39
C VAL A 101 8.09 -3.91 -2.87
N MET A 102 7.72 -4.98 -3.57
CA MET A 102 7.20 -4.89 -4.94
C MET A 102 5.90 -4.06 -4.99
N TYR A 103 4.99 -4.29 -4.06
CA TYR A 103 3.72 -3.55 -3.97
C TYR A 103 3.92 -2.06 -3.71
N ALA A 104 4.92 -1.68 -2.90
CA ALA A 104 5.24 -0.29 -2.58
C ALA A 104 5.65 0.53 -3.81
N THR A 105 6.07 -0.11 -4.91
CA THR A 105 6.41 0.58 -6.17
C THR A 105 5.20 1.23 -6.84
N SER A 106 3.99 0.79 -6.52
CA SER A 106 2.75 1.45 -6.94
C SER A 106 2.72 2.93 -6.54
N SER A 107 3.38 3.31 -5.44
CA SER A 107 3.52 4.71 -5.02
C SER A 107 4.16 5.61 -6.09
N MET A 108 5.01 5.07 -6.95
CA MET A 108 5.66 5.80 -8.03
C MET A 108 4.68 6.07 -9.17
N LEU A 109 3.89 5.06 -9.55
CA LEU A 109 2.80 5.23 -10.51
C LEU A 109 1.81 6.26 -10.00
N VAL A 110 1.44 6.17 -8.71
CA VAL A 110 0.57 7.16 -8.07
C VAL A 110 1.20 8.54 -8.08
N PHE A 111 2.51 8.68 -7.81
CA PHE A 111 3.20 9.98 -7.82
C PHE A 111 3.08 10.66 -9.19
N PHE A 112 3.46 9.98 -10.27
CA PHE A 112 3.41 10.57 -11.62
C PHE A 112 1.98 10.75 -12.13
N LEU A 113 1.10 9.78 -11.88
CA LEU A 113 -0.30 9.88 -12.30
C LEU A 113 -1.02 11.02 -11.55
N SER A 114 -0.69 11.26 -10.29
CA SER A 114 -1.27 12.37 -9.53
C SER A 114 -0.89 13.73 -10.12
N VAL A 115 0.34 13.89 -10.61
CA VAL A 115 0.77 15.11 -11.33
C VAL A 115 -0.01 15.27 -12.63
N ALA A 116 -0.10 14.20 -13.44
CA ALA A 116 -0.82 14.22 -14.70
C ALA A 116 -2.33 14.50 -14.53
N LEU A 117 -2.95 13.92 -13.51
CA LEU A 117 -4.37 14.15 -13.20
C LEU A 117 -4.60 15.57 -12.67
N ALA A 118 -3.73 16.07 -11.79
CA ALA A 118 -3.83 17.43 -11.26
C ALA A 118 -3.65 18.50 -12.36
N SER A 119 -2.78 18.27 -13.34
CA SER A 119 -2.61 19.18 -14.48
C SER A 119 -3.75 19.09 -15.48
N SER A 120 -4.32 17.90 -15.69
CA SER A 120 -5.36 17.69 -16.71
C SER A 120 -6.77 18.04 -16.21
N PHE A 121 -7.03 17.88 -14.91
CA PHE A 121 -8.34 18.09 -14.28
C PHE A 121 -8.24 18.96 -13.01
N PRO A 122 -7.83 20.24 -13.14
CA PRO A 122 -7.53 21.12 -11.99
C PRO A 122 -8.77 21.49 -11.16
N THR A 123 -9.98 21.31 -11.70
CA THR A 123 -11.24 21.52 -10.97
C THR A 123 -11.60 20.34 -10.07
N LEU A 124 -11.04 19.16 -10.31
CA LEU A 124 -11.32 17.92 -9.58
C LEU A 124 -10.19 17.52 -8.61
N PHE A 125 -8.95 17.85 -8.95
CA PHE A 125 -7.77 17.47 -8.17
C PHE A 125 -7.06 18.68 -7.59
N LYS A 126 -6.58 18.55 -6.36
CA LYS A 126 -5.69 19.55 -5.75
C LYS A 126 -4.34 19.56 -6.49
N PRO A 127 -3.68 20.73 -6.60
CA PRO A 127 -2.33 20.81 -7.12
C PRO A 127 -1.38 19.88 -6.35
N VAL A 128 -0.56 19.13 -7.07
CA VAL A 128 0.42 18.19 -6.50
C VAL A 128 1.82 18.72 -6.77
N VAL A 129 2.66 18.75 -5.73
CA VAL A 129 4.04 19.23 -5.82
C VAL A 129 4.98 18.08 -6.17
N ALA A 130 5.64 18.20 -7.33
CA ALA A 130 6.63 17.25 -7.81
C ALA A 130 8.03 17.88 -7.78
N ASP A 131 8.71 17.77 -6.65
CA ASP A 131 10.07 18.28 -6.49
C ASP A 131 11.12 17.31 -7.09
N PRO A 132 12.18 17.82 -7.75
CA PRO A 132 13.26 16.98 -8.29
C PRO A 132 13.90 16.04 -7.27
N GLY A 133 14.01 16.46 -6.00
CA GLY A 133 14.53 15.63 -4.92
C GLY A 133 13.66 14.40 -4.63
N ARG A 134 12.33 14.50 -4.78
CA ARG A 134 11.39 13.37 -4.61
C ARG A 134 11.51 12.39 -5.78
N ILE A 135 11.72 12.90 -6.99
CA ILE A 135 11.99 12.08 -8.18
C ILE A 135 13.29 11.30 -8.02
N ALA A 136 14.36 11.94 -7.54
CA ALA A 136 15.62 11.26 -7.24
C ALA A 136 15.46 10.16 -6.18
N GLY A 137 14.67 10.41 -5.12
CA GLY A 137 14.30 9.39 -4.13
C GLY A 137 13.58 8.19 -4.74
N ILE A 138 12.62 8.43 -5.65
CA ILE A 138 11.92 7.36 -6.39
C ILE A 138 12.90 6.50 -7.20
N VAL A 139 13.84 7.14 -7.91
CA VAL A 139 14.88 6.42 -8.69
C VAL A 139 15.74 5.53 -7.78
N MET A 140 16.12 6.00 -6.60
CA MET A 140 16.86 5.20 -5.62
C MET A 140 16.05 3.99 -5.13
N VAL A 141 14.75 4.16 -4.89
CA VAL A 141 13.86 3.04 -4.52
C VAL A 141 13.76 2.01 -5.65
N LEU A 142 13.66 2.46 -6.91
CA LEU A 142 13.67 1.57 -8.08
C LEU A 142 14.98 0.78 -8.21
N ALA A 143 16.12 1.43 -7.96
CA ALA A 143 17.42 0.76 -7.98
C ALA A 143 17.50 -0.31 -6.87
N GLY A 144 17.08 0.01 -5.65
CA GLY A 144 17.02 -0.95 -4.54
C GLY A 144 16.10 -2.14 -4.87
N LEU A 145 14.96 -1.87 -5.49
CA LEU A 145 14.01 -2.90 -5.94
C LEU A 145 14.63 -3.85 -6.97
N PHE A 146 15.31 -3.32 -7.99
CA PHE A 146 15.97 -4.11 -9.02
C PHE A 146 16.92 -5.14 -8.39
N LEU A 147 17.67 -4.72 -7.38
CA LEU A 147 18.59 -5.60 -6.65
C LEU A 147 17.83 -6.65 -5.83
N LEU A 148 16.76 -6.28 -5.14
CA LEU A 148 15.93 -7.21 -4.36
C LEU A 148 15.22 -8.26 -5.24
N ALA A 149 14.89 -7.90 -6.48
CA ALA A 149 14.34 -8.83 -7.48
C ALA A 149 15.41 -9.79 -8.08
N GLY A 150 16.66 -9.74 -7.60
CA GLY A 150 17.76 -10.57 -8.10
C GLY A 150 18.53 -9.96 -9.27
N GLY A 151 18.28 -8.68 -9.59
CA GLY A 151 19.05 -7.93 -10.55
C GLY A 151 20.51 -7.82 -10.13
N LYS A 152 21.44 -8.19 -11.02
CA LYS A 152 22.87 -8.08 -10.75
C LYS A 152 23.32 -6.66 -11.06
N VAL A 153 24.09 -6.04 -10.16
CA VAL A 153 24.72 -4.72 -10.40
C VAL A 153 25.52 -4.72 -11.71
N SER A 154 26.12 -5.85 -12.08
CA SER A 154 26.86 -6.02 -13.34
C SER A 154 26.01 -5.87 -14.60
N MET A 155 24.68 -5.97 -14.54
CA MET A 155 23.78 -5.72 -15.68
C MET A 155 23.49 -4.22 -15.88
N LEU A 156 23.46 -3.43 -14.81
CA LEU A 156 23.25 -1.98 -14.88
C LEU A 156 24.36 -1.26 -15.66
N PHE A 157 25.58 -1.81 -15.64
CA PHE A 157 26.74 -1.25 -16.34
C PHE A 157 27.05 -1.93 -17.67
N ARG A 158 26.21 -2.85 -18.16
CA ARG A 158 26.49 -3.67 -19.36
C ARG A 158 25.82 -3.17 -20.64
N SER A 159 25.14 -2.02 -20.64
CA SER A 159 24.54 -1.44 -21.86
C SER A 159 25.50 -0.52 -22.64
N GLY A 160 26.80 -0.82 -22.67
CA GLY A 160 27.81 0.06 -23.27
C GLY A 160 29.07 -0.66 -23.74
N GLY A 161 28.94 -1.87 -24.28
CA GLY A 161 30.03 -2.61 -24.92
C GLY A 161 29.61 -3.13 -26.29
#